data_AF-A0A7L1ES70-F1
#
_entry.id   AF-A0A7L1ES70-F1
#
_cell.length_a   1.000
_cell.length_b   1.000
_cell.length_c   1.000
_cell.angle_alpha   90.00
_cell.angle_beta   90.00
_cell.angle_gamma   90.00
#
_symmetry.space_group_name_H-M   'P 1'
#
loop_
_entity.id
_entity.type
_entity.pdbx_description
1 polymer ?
#
loop_
_entity_poly.entity_id
_entity_poly.type
_entity_poly.pdbx_seq_one_letter_code
_entity_poly.pdbx_strand_id
1 'polypeptide(L)'
;SSHFCCGPREAKAQNKPSANAEPKDVRPKQQYLTSSPNVYFFPSEKKPESALVQPPVPKTHPSRERGKVAVSKVVDYLRHTTSRGSEDSGLEELCNMLDPEHKDISVDLETYHAVMAEWIEDRKRKGEESATEGSSASMEDLEFQVPKNISEAKKTHARMNVTSGSLEAFGGDVSKGDMETSDLITCVADLQYNNQKLQEENNKLKVTLEAVDETNSKLLAENENLHQQLKSVQQFVLKAKSLEEELEEARNNVNVSEEKREQVLLQIKQLEKENQSLNIKVTSLQEEIIKNRMDNDGLQKKLLELSKNAAQLQIQAHIYESTVVNKEASLIQKEQDIKELKLTIVECSSIIETLRAEKNKLLENIQHMQQELISNGLSFPLLYKFNSNIPEGMNSLLCELELAQSEVIRTERTSLDETLDREVLLLLQGPEYAGEKFKTIMQNLVSGKAYMD
;
A
#
# COMPACT_ATOMS: atom_id res chain seq x y z
N SER A 1 16.11 -19.47 38.90
CA SER A 1 17.23 -18.81 38.21
C SER A 1 16.67 -17.61 37.45
N SER A 2 16.74 -16.38 37.96
CA SER A 2 17.95 -15.51 38.07
C SER A 2 18.45 -15.16 36.66
N HIS A 3 18.57 -13.91 36.18
CA HIS A 3 18.78 -12.57 36.75
C HIS A 3 17.91 -11.53 35.99
N PHE A 4 17.32 -10.49 36.57
CA PHE A 4 17.87 -9.31 37.26
C PHE A 4 18.78 -8.39 36.43
N CYS A 5 18.36 -7.13 36.32
CA CYS A 5 19.11 -5.85 36.42
C CYS A 5 18.69 -4.85 35.32
N CYS A 6 18.54 -3.55 35.56
CA CYS A 6 18.37 -2.77 36.79
C CYS A 6 18.05 -1.32 36.33
N GLY A 7 16.94 -0.77 36.80
CA GLY A 7 16.86 0.57 37.42
C GLY A 7 17.14 1.87 36.65
N PRO A 8 16.73 3.03 37.24
CA PRO A 8 16.27 4.21 36.52
C PRO A 8 17.14 5.46 36.76
N ARG A 9 16.83 6.58 36.07
CA ARG A 9 17.33 7.92 36.44
C ARG A 9 16.22 8.97 36.48
N GLU A 10 16.09 9.56 37.66
CA GLU A 10 15.35 10.78 37.99
C GLU A 10 16.19 12.04 37.68
N ALA A 11 15.51 13.16 37.39
CA ALA A 11 15.81 14.54 37.82
C ALA A 11 14.63 15.43 37.34
N LYS A 12 13.65 15.84 38.17
CA LYS A 12 13.59 16.96 39.14
C LYS A 12 13.95 18.36 38.61
N ALA A 13 12.94 19.22 38.51
CA ALA A 13 12.88 20.62 39.02
C ALA A 13 11.42 21.13 38.87
N GLN A 14 10.60 21.23 39.93
CA GLN A 14 10.46 22.27 40.96
C GLN A 14 9.82 23.62 40.54
N ASN A 15 8.71 23.91 41.24
CA ASN A 15 8.19 25.21 41.73
C ASN A 15 7.01 25.93 41.01
N LYS A 16 5.87 25.90 41.74
CA LYS A 16 4.65 26.75 41.77
C LYS A 16 4.93 28.07 42.56
N PRO A 17 3.99 29.02 42.87
CA PRO A 17 2.55 29.21 42.52
C PRO A 17 2.08 30.70 42.30
N SER A 18 0.75 30.90 42.17
CA SER A 18 -0.10 32.10 42.46
C SER A 18 -0.14 33.25 41.44
N ALA A 19 -1.24 34.01 41.21
CA ALA A 19 -2.62 34.07 41.72
C ALA A 19 -3.50 34.99 40.82
N ASN A 20 -4.84 34.79 40.90
CA ASN A 20 -5.98 35.73 40.79
C ASN A 20 -6.08 36.81 39.69
N ALA A 21 -7.16 36.77 38.88
CA ALA A 21 -8.30 37.73 38.93
C ALA A 21 -9.23 37.60 37.69
N GLU A 22 -10.41 37.00 37.91
CA GLU A 22 -11.79 37.37 37.53
C GLU A 22 -12.21 38.17 36.26
N PRO A 23 -13.51 38.11 35.86
CA PRO A 23 -13.91 37.85 34.48
C PRO A 23 -14.62 39.02 33.78
N LYS A 24 -14.77 38.94 32.46
CA LYS A 24 -15.68 39.80 31.70
C LYS A 24 -16.71 38.98 30.93
N ASP A 25 -17.92 39.06 31.45
CA ASP A 25 -19.22 38.75 30.88
C ASP A 25 -19.47 39.53 29.58
N VAL A 26 -19.82 38.86 28.48
CA VAL A 26 -20.81 39.31 27.47
C VAL A 26 -21.33 38.08 26.70
N ARG A 27 -22.55 37.65 27.01
CA ARG A 27 -23.45 36.90 26.09
C ARG A 27 -24.00 37.86 25.03
N PRO A 28 -24.33 37.43 23.79
CA PRO A 28 -25.65 36.80 23.60
C PRO A 28 -25.84 35.78 22.45
N LYS A 29 -26.89 34.96 22.68
CA LYS A 29 -27.88 34.40 21.75
C LYS A 29 -27.55 33.13 20.93
N GLN A 30 -28.21 32.06 21.40
CA GLN A 30 -28.65 30.87 20.68
C GLN A 30 -29.42 31.21 19.40
N GLN A 31 -29.30 30.35 18.39
CA GLN A 31 -30.44 29.85 17.60
C GLN A 31 -30.10 28.47 17.03
N TYR A 32 -30.76 27.45 17.56
CA TYR A 32 -30.88 26.14 16.94
C TYR A 32 -31.96 26.22 15.87
N LEU A 33 -31.66 25.80 14.65
CA LEU A 33 -32.66 25.28 13.72
C LEU A 33 -32.17 23.96 13.14
N THR A 34 -32.93 22.93 13.47
CA THR A 34 -32.98 21.61 12.87
C THR A 34 -33.45 21.74 11.41
N SER A 35 -33.01 20.86 10.52
CA SER A 35 -33.89 20.15 9.56
C SER A 35 -33.05 19.39 8.53
N SER A 36 -33.17 18.06 8.56
CA SER A 36 -32.86 17.18 7.43
C SER A 36 -33.98 17.25 6.39
N PRO A 37 -33.67 17.10 5.09
CA PRO A 37 -34.66 16.64 4.13
C PRO A 37 -34.37 15.18 3.74
N ASN A 38 -35.37 14.35 4.04
CA ASN A 38 -35.60 13.02 3.54
C ASN A 38 -35.97 13.11 2.04
N VAL A 39 -35.33 12.35 1.14
CA VAL A 39 -35.74 12.24 -0.27
C VAL A 39 -35.57 10.80 -0.78
N TYR A 40 -36.71 10.09 -0.76
CA TYR A 40 -37.25 9.10 -1.70
C TYR A 40 -36.38 7.94 -2.24
N PHE A 41 -36.79 6.74 -1.82
CA PHE A 41 -36.77 5.51 -2.60
C PHE A 41 -37.78 5.59 -3.77
N PHE A 42 -37.36 5.19 -4.98
CA PHE A 42 -38.25 4.61 -5.99
C PHE A 42 -37.54 3.41 -6.66
N PRO A 43 -38.23 2.27 -6.85
CA PRO A 43 -37.71 1.13 -7.60
C PRO A 43 -38.19 1.19 -9.06
N SER A 44 -37.33 0.91 -10.04
CA SER A 44 -37.80 0.35 -11.32
C SER A 44 -36.66 -0.19 -12.16
N GLU A 45 -36.82 -1.44 -12.56
CA GLU A 45 -36.14 -2.08 -13.67
C GLU A 45 -36.38 -1.29 -14.96
N LYS A 46 -35.32 -1.11 -15.76
CA LYS A 46 -35.33 -1.23 -17.23
C LYS A 46 -33.92 -1.12 -17.77
N LYS A 47 -33.50 -2.16 -18.48
CA LYS A 47 -32.35 -2.18 -19.39
C LYS A 47 -32.57 -1.15 -20.51
N PRO A 48 -31.51 -0.47 -20.96
CA PRO A 48 -31.14 -0.65 -22.37
C PRO A 48 -29.62 -0.75 -22.60
N GLU A 49 -29.32 -1.06 -23.84
CA GLU A 49 -28.08 -1.48 -24.48
C GLU A 49 -27.01 -0.37 -24.61
N SER A 50 -25.74 -0.82 -24.59
CA SER A 50 -24.54 -0.28 -25.26
C SER A 50 -24.30 1.24 -25.34
N ALA A 51 -23.39 1.72 -24.47
CA ALA A 51 -22.46 2.80 -24.81
C ALA A 51 -21.14 2.62 -24.04
N LEU A 52 -20.05 2.56 -24.80
CA LEU A 52 -18.66 2.55 -24.36
C LEU A 52 -18.36 3.84 -23.57
N VAL A 53 -18.22 3.75 -22.24
CA VAL A 53 -17.74 4.85 -21.39
C VAL A 53 -16.66 4.32 -20.46
N GLN A 54 -15.44 4.81 -20.64
CA GLN A 54 -14.30 4.57 -19.77
C GLN A 54 -14.52 5.24 -18.39
N PRO A 55 -14.24 4.57 -17.26
CA PRO A 55 -14.17 5.21 -15.95
C PRO A 55 -12.79 5.85 -15.65
N PRO A 56 -12.70 6.74 -14.65
CA PRO A 56 -11.71 7.82 -14.60
C PRO A 56 -10.34 7.39 -14.06
N VAL A 57 -9.30 8.02 -14.62
CA VAL A 57 -7.90 7.89 -14.18
C VAL A 57 -7.71 8.46 -12.76
N PRO A 58 -7.21 7.67 -11.79
CA PRO A 58 -6.71 8.20 -10.53
C PRO A 58 -5.37 8.92 -10.79
N LYS A 59 -5.30 10.19 -10.38
CA LYS A 59 -4.04 10.94 -10.31
C LYS A 59 -3.15 10.34 -9.22
N THR A 60 -2.20 9.51 -9.63
CA THR A 60 -0.94 9.33 -8.90
C THR A 60 0.19 9.45 -9.93
N HIS A 61 0.97 10.51 -9.80
CA HIS A 61 2.18 10.71 -10.59
C HIS A 61 3.27 9.76 -10.09
N PRO A 62 3.90 8.98 -11.00
CA PRO A 62 5.33 8.81 -10.99
C PRO A 62 5.90 9.62 -12.17
N SER A 63 6.90 10.44 -11.89
CA SER A 63 7.61 11.25 -12.86
C SER A 63 8.10 10.42 -14.05
N ARG A 64 7.85 10.97 -15.22
CA ARG A 64 8.27 10.52 -16.53
C ARG A 64 9.76 10.80 -16.70
N GLU A 65 10.62 9.89 -16.22
CA GLU A 65 12.06 9.83 -16.57
C GLU A 65 12.46 8.42 -17.02
N ARG A 66 11.60 7.76 -17.79
CA ARG A 66 11.81 6.39 -18.27
C ARG A 66 12.62 6.38 -19.58
N GLY A 67 13.84 6.93 -19.54
CA GLY A 67 14.65 7.01 -20.76
C GLY A 67 16.12 7.40 -20.61
N LYS A 68 16.64 7.63 -19.39
CA LYS A 68 18.04 8.02 -19.17
C LYS A 68 18.68 7.18 -18.06
N VAL A 69 19.90 6.70 -18.29
CA VAL A 69 20.66 5.85 -17.35
C VAL A 69 22.04 6.47 -17.14
N ALA A 70 22.50 6.52 -15.88
CA ALA A 70 23.83 7.03 -15.54
C ALA A 70 24.94 6.17 -16.18
N VAL A 71 25.98 6.81 -16.72
CA VAL A 71 27.10 6.13 -17.42
C VAL A 71 27.76 5.09 -16.51
N SER A 72 27.94 5.38 -15.23
CA SER A 72 28.47 4.45 -14.23
C SER A 72 27.73 3.11 -14.24
N LYS A 73 26.39 3.14 -14.26
CA LYS A 73 25.55 1.93 -14.26
C LYS A 73 25.61 1.16 -15.58
N VAL A 74 25.76 1.86 -16.69
CA VAL A 74 25.92 1.24 -18.02
C VAL A 74 27.27 0.53 -18.11
N VAL A 75 28.35 1.20 -17.69
CA VAL A 75 29.71 0.65 -17.66
C VAL A 75 29.80 -0.52 -16.69
N ASP A 76 29.21 -0.40 -15.50
CA ASP A 76 29.15 -1.50 -14.53
C ASP A 76 28.40 -2.70 -15.10
N TYR A 77 27.24 -2.50 -15.72
CA TYR A 77 26.51 -3.59 -16.37
C TYR A 77 27.36 -4.30 -17.43
N LEU A 78 28.00 -3.54 -18.32
CA LEU A 78 28.88 -4.10 -19.35
C LEU A 78 30.07 -4.84 -18.77
N ARG A 79 30.66 -4.36 -17.67
CA ARG A 79 31.74 -5.04 -16.96
C ARG A 79 31.31 -6.42 -16.48
N HIS A 80 30.12 -6.52 -15.90
CA HIS A 80 29.56 -7.78 -15.39
C HIS A 80 29.15 -8.74 -16.52
N THR A 81 28.57 -8.24 -17.62
CA THR A 81 28.09 -9.10 -18.71
C THR A 81 29.20 -9.56 -19.65
N THR A 82 30.27 -8.78 -19.82
CA THR A 82 31.38 -9.14 -20.72
C THR A 82 32.55 -9.81 -20.02
N SER A 83 32.48 -10.00 -18.69
CA SER A 83 33.56 -10.56 -17.87
C SER A 83 34.90 -9.84 -18.05
N ARG A 84 34.87 -8.53 -18.31
CA ARG A 84 36.05 -7.69 -18.52
C ARG A 84 36.47 -7.05 -17.19
N GLY A 85 37.72 -7.22 -16.79
CA GLY A 85 38.26 -6.75 -15.50
C GLY A 85 38.46 -5.24 -15.42
N SER A 86 38.87 -4.72 -14.26
CA SER A 86 39.18 -3.29 -14.03
C SER A 86 40.37 -2.76 -14.85
N GLU A 87 41.15 -3.64 -15.46
CA GLU A 87 42.31 -3.31 -16.30
C GLU A 87 41.98 -3.24 -17.80
N ASP A 88 40.71 -3.41 -18.18
CA ASP A 88 40.30 -3.35 -19.59
C ASP A 88 40.23 -1.90 -20.10
N SER A 89 41.31 -1.47 -20.75
CA SER A 89 41.44 -0.16 -21.43
C SER A 89 40.30 0.15 -22.41
N GLY A 90 39.65 -0.87 -22.99
CA GLY A 90 38.56 -0.65 -23.95
C GLY A 90 37.26 -0.16 -23.30
N LEU A 91 36.96 -0.58 -22.07
CA LEU A 91 35.75 -0.14 -21.37
C LEU A 91 35.90 1.27 -20.79
N GLU A 92 37.13 1.66 -20.43
CA GLU A 92 37.47 3.02 -20.03
C GLU A 92 37.36 4.01 -21.20
N GLU A 93 37.78 3.60 -22.40
CA GLU A 93 37.61 4.38 -23.64
C GLU A 93 36.13 4.63 -23.97
N LEU A 94 35.27 3.61 -23.79
CA LEU A 94 33.82 3.77 -23.91
C LEU A 94 33.23 4.71 -22.85
N CYS A 95 33.72 4.64 -21.61
CA CYS A 95 33.32 5.54 -20.53
C CYS A 95 33.66 7.01 -20.89
N ASN A 96 34.86 7.26 -21.41
CA ASN A 96 35.30 8.58 -21.84
C ASN A 96 34.47 9.16 -23.00
N MET A 97 33.97 8.31 -23.89
CA MET A 97 33.10 8.76 -24.99
C MET A 97 31.66 9.03 -24.54
N LEU A 98 31.18 8.31 -23.53
CA LEU A 98 29.85 8.54 -22.95
C LEU A 98 29.83 9.71 -21.96
N ASP A 99 30.94 9.98 -21.26
CA ASP A 99 31.06 11.04 -20.28
C ASP A 99 32.50 11.62 -20.24
N PRO A 100 32.84 12.53 -21.16
CA PRO A 100 34.17 13.12 -21.26
C PRO A 100 34.59 13.96 -20.04
N GLU A 101 33.62 14.41 -19.22
CA GLU A 101 33.86 15.21 -18.04
C GLU A 101 33.83 14.39 -16.73
N HIS A 102 33.58 13.08 -16.81
CA HIS A 102 33.43 12.16 -15.67
C HIS A 102 32.46 12.67 -14.59
N LYS A 103 31.34 13.27 -15.00
CA LYS A 103 30.30 13.82 -14.11
C LYS A 103 29.13 12.85 -13.86
N ASP A 104 29.24 11.62 -14.34
CA ASP A 104 28.23 10.57 -14.34
C ASP A 104 26.90 11.05 -14.94
N ILE A 105 26.98 11.58 -16.17
CA ILE A 105 25.80 12.10 -16.86
C ILE A 105 24.80 10.98 -17.17
N SER A 106 23.51 11.32 -17.20
CA SER A 106 22.47 10.37 -17.58
C SER A 106 22.29 10.36 -19.09
N VAL A 107 22.59 9.22 -19.70
CA VAL A 107 22.59 8.99 -21.15
C VAL A 107 21.28 8.35 -21.56
N ASP A 108 20.66 8.86 -22.62
CA ASP A 108 19.47 8.23 -23.21
C ASP A 108 19.82 7.07 -24.14
N LEU A 109 18.80 6.27 -24.46
CA LEU A 109 18.99 5.07 -25.27
C LEU A 109 19.58 5.37 -26.65
N GLU A 110 19.15 6.46 -27.28
CA GLU A 110 19.60 6.86 -28.62
C GLU A 110 21.07 7.28 -28.62
N THR A 111 21.48 8.08 -27.64
CA THR A 111 22.86 8.50 -27.42
C THR A 111 23.75 7.29 -27.10
N TYR A 112 23.28 6.36 -26.26
CA TYR A 112 23.99 5.12 -25.99
C TYR A 112 24.21 4.29 -27.25
N HIS A 113 23.18 4.10 -28.09
CA HIS A 113 23.32 3.36 -29.35
C HIS A 113 24.28 4.04 -30.33
N ALA A 114 24.23 5.37 -30.44
CA ALA A 114 25.12 6.13 -31.32
C ALA A 114 26.59 5.97 -30.88
N VAL A 115 26.90 6.21 -29.60
CA VAL A 115 28.26 6.10 -29.06
C VAL A 115 28.75 4.64 -29.08
N MET A 116 27.89 3.67 -28.80
CA MET A 116 28.25 2.25 -28.92
C MET A 116 28.56 1.83 -30.36
N ALA A 117 27.81 2.34 -31.34
CA ALA A 117 28.08 2.07 -32.75
C ALA A 117 29.42 2.66 -33.18
N GLU A 118 29.70 3.91 -32.78
CA GLU A 118 30.97 4.59 -33.04
C GLU A 118 32.14 3.87 -32.37
N TRP A 119 31.99 3.44 -31.12
CA TRP A 119 33.02 2.67 -30.41
C TRP A 119 33.31 1.33 -31.09
N ILE A 120 32.28 0.60 -31.51
CA ILE A 120 32.46 -0.68 -32.23
C ILE A 120 33.19 -0.44 -33.55
N GLU A 121 32.88 0.65 -34.25
CA GLU A 121 33.56 1.01 -35.49
C GLU A 121 35.01 1.42 -35.26
N ASP A 122 35.29 2.19 -34.21
CA ASP A 122 36.64 2.61 -33.85
C ASP A 122 37.53 1.42 -33.43
N ARG A 123 36.94 0.45 -32.71
CA ARG A 123 37.62 -0.81 -32.37
C ARG A 123 37.90 -1.68 -33.60
N LYS A 124 37.02 -1.66 -34.61
CA LYS A 124 37.27 -2.34 -35.89
C LYS A 124 38.40 -1.67 -36.66
N ARG A 125 38.40 -0.34 -36.78
CA ARG A 125 39.48 0.42 -37.44
C ARG A 125 40.84 0.20 -36.78
N LYS A 126 40.91 0.24 -35.45
CA LYS A 126 42.14 -0.01 -34.68
C LYS A 126 42.64 -1.45 -34.83
N GLY A 127 41.73 -2.41 -34.99
CA GLY A 127 42.06 -3.80 -35.32
C GLY A 127 42.70 -3.95 -36.69
N GLU A 128 42.18 -3.24 -37.70
CA GLU A 128 42.71 -3.24 -39.08
C GLU A 128 44.05 -2.49 -39.21
N GLU A 129 44.25 -1.39 -38.47
CA GLU A 129 45.54 -0.70 -38.42
C GLU A 129 46.62 -1.54 -37.72
N SER A 130 46.27 -2.28 -36.66
CA SER A 130 47.20 -3.21 -35.99
C SER A 130 47.53 -4.48 -36.80
N ALA A 131 46.69 -4.83 -37.77
CA ALA A 131 46.93 -5.95 -38.70
C ALA A 131 47.94 -5.60 -39.81
N THR A 132 48.24 -4.31 -40.00
CA THR A 132 49.17 -3.83 -41.04
C THR A 132 50.60 -3.62 -40.49
N GLU A 133 50.77 -3.44 -39.18
CA GLU A 133 52.07 -3.33 -38.50
C GLU A 133 52.27 -4.45 -37.46
N GLY A 134 52.27 -5.71 -37.90
CA GLY A 134 52.38 -6.83 -36.97
C GLY A 134 52.55 -8.19 -37.64
N SER A 135 53.66 -8.35 -38.34
CA SER A 135 54.30 -9.61 -38.77
C SER A 135 53.54 -10.93 -38.53
N SER A 136 53.21 -11.59 -39.65
CA SER A 136 53.48 -13.02 -39.91
C SER A 136 53.14 -14.04 -38.80
N ALA A 137 52.04 -14.76 -38.97
CA ALA A 137 52.04 -16.22 -39.10
C ALA A 137 50.61 -16.78 -39.06
N SER A 138 50.38 -17.79 -39.91
CA SER A 138 49.48 -18.92 -39.65
C SER A 138 47.97 -18.64 -39.73
N MET A 139 47.35 -19.03 -40.85
CA MET A 139 46.80 -20.38 -40.99
C MET A 139 45.98 -20.47 -42.30
N GLU A 140 46.51 -21.23 -43.26
CA GLU A 140 45.78 -21.82 -44.39
C GLU A 140 44.65 -22.72 -43.81
N ASP A 141 43.46 -22.84 -44.39
CA ASP A 141 43.09 -23.74 -45.51
C ASP A 141 41.60 -24.06 -45.20
N LEU A 142 40.61 -23.86 -46.06
CA LEU A 142 40.16 -24.81 -47.08
C LEU A 142 38.96 -24.20 -47.81
N GLU A 143 38.73 -24.68 -49.03
CA GLU A 143 37.56 -24.49 -49.93
C GLU A 143 37.73 -23.44 -51.03
N PHE A 144 38.37 -23.85 -52.13
CA PHE A 144 37.79 -23.79 -53.47
C PHE A 144 38.63 -24.64 -54.45
N GLN A 145 38.37 -25.94 -54.53
CA GLN A 145 38.80 -26.74 -55.68
C GLN A 145 37.60 -26.96 -56.60
N VAL A 146 37.56 -26.16 -57.67
CA VAL A 146 36.77 -26.44 -58.88
C VAL A 146 37.68 -27.24 -59.81
N PRO A 147 37.41 -28.53 -60.09
CA PRO A 147 38.07 -29.20 -61.20
C PRO A 147 37.40 -28.73 -62.51
N LYS A 148 37.92 -27.63 -63.06
CA LYS A 148 37.67 -27.21 -64.43
C LYS A 148 38.51 -28.08 -65.35
N ASN A 149 38.14 -29.36 -65.49
CA ASN A 149 38.77 -30.23 -66.48
C ASN A 149 38.05 -30.08 -67.82
N ILE A 150 38.57 -29.10 -68.56
CA ILE A 150 38.63 -29.15 -70.02
C ILE A 150 39.28 -30.47 -70.40
N SER A 151 38.50 -31.33 -71.02
CA SER A 151 38.97 -32.43 -71.85
C SER A 151 37.93 -32.52 -72.96
N GLU A 152 37.96 -31.64 -73.97
CA GLU A 152 38.80 -31.85 -75.15
C GLU A 152 39.40 -33.26 -75.20
N ALA A 153 38.51 -34.25 -75.35
CA ALA A 153 38.83 -35.44 -76.11
C ALA A 153 39.09 -35.00 -77.56
N LYS A 154 40.27 -34.38 -77.73
CA LYS A 154 41.02 -34.30 -78.95
C LYS A 154 40.82 -35.62 -79.65
N LYS A 155 40.23 -35.50 -80.85
CA LYS A 155 40.43 -36.38 -82.00
C LYS A 155 41.89 -36.83 -81.98
N THR A 156 42.18 -37.93 -81.29
CA THR A 156 43.45 -38.63 -81.37
C THR A 156 43.41 -39.32 -82.71
N HIS A 157 43.67 -38.53 -83.76
CA HIS A 157 44.41 -39.03 -84.88
C HIS A 157 45.64 -39.72 -84.29
N ALA A 158 45.57 -41.04 -84.19
CA ALA A 158 46.75 -41.89 -84.13
C ALA A 158 47.53 -41.62 -85.41
N ARG A 159 48.32 -40.55 -85.37
CA ARG A 159 49.43 -40.29 -86.26
C ARG A 159 50.50 -41.27 -85.82
N MET A 160 50.37 -42.50 -86.30
CA MET A 160 51.39 -43.54 -86.19
C MET A 160 51.74 -43.98 -87.61
N ASN A 161 52.73 -43.26 -88.14
CA ASN A 161 53.78 -43.71 -89.03
C ASN A 161 53.38 -44.80 -90.03
N VAL A 162 52.82 -44.34 -91.15
CA VAL A 162 52.95 -45.03 -92.44
C VAL A 162 54.45 -45.08 -92.76
N THR A 163 55.11 -46.17 -92.39
CA THR A 163 56.39 -46.51 -93.03
C THR A 163 56.04 -46.92 -94.45
N SER A 164 56.18 -45.98 -95.38
CA SER A 164 56.33 -46.26 -96.80
C SER A 164 57.62 -47.05 -96.99
N GLY A 165 57.53 -48.36 -96.77
CA GLY A 165 58.60 -49.33 -97.02
C GLY A 165 58.33 -50.06 -98.32
N SER A 166 58.97 -49.58 -99.39
CA SER A 166 59.36 -50.34 -100.58
C SER A 166 58.29 -51.20 -101.27
N LEU A 167 57.51 -50.59 -102.15
CA LEU A 167 56.91 -51.30 -103.29
C LEU A 167 57.88 -51.16 -104.48
N GLU A 168 59.04 -51.80 -104.35
CA GLU A 168 59.91 -52.05 -105.51
C GLU A 168 59.34 -53.23 -106.29
N ALA A 169 58.92 -52.94 -107.51
CA ALA A 169 59.09 -53.75 -108.70
C ALA A 169 59.14 -55.28 -108.50
N PHE A 170 57.99 -55.93 -108.66
CA PHE A 170 57.92 -57.10 -109.53
C PHE A 170 57.11 -56.72 -110.77
N GLY A 171 57.78 -55.95 -111.65
CA GLY A 171 57.49 -55.99 -113.06
C GLY A 171 58.27 -57.14 -113.69
N GLY A 172 57.59 -57.99 -114.45
CA GLY A 172 58.18 -59.10 -115.18
C GLY A 172 58.44 -60.33 -114.29
N ASP A 173 58.05 -61.54 -114.66
CA ASP A 173 57.82 -62.05 -116.00
C ASP A 173 56.37 -62.51 -116.20
N VAL A 174 55.82 -62.16 -117.37
CA VAL A 174 54.71 -62.94 -117.93
C VAL A 174 55.29 -64.34 -118.15
N SER A 175 54.92 -65.30 -117.29
CA SER A 175 55.22 -66.70 -117.51
C SER A 175 54.65 -67.08 -118.87
N LYS A 176 55.54 -67.11 -119.86
CA LYS A 176 55.30 -67.58 -121.23
C LYS A 176 55.32 -69.12 -121.20
N GLY A 177 54.49 -69.69 -120.35
CA GLY A 177 53.95 -71.04 -120.52
C GLY A 177 52.55 -70.89 -121.06
N ASP A 178 52.14 -71.72 -122.00
CA ASP A 178 50.78 -71.75 -122.57
C ASP A 178 49.73 -71.73 -121.45
N MET A 179 49.27 -70.54 -121.07
CA MET A 179 48.06 -70.37 -120.29
C MET A 179 46.93 -70.44 -121.30
N GLU A 180 46.35 -71.63 -121.44
CA GLU A 180 45.21 -71.85 -122.31
C GLU A 180 44.13 -70.81 -121.98
N THR A 181 43.47 -70.24 -122.98
CA THR A 181 42.42 -69.20 -122.82
C THR A 181 41.39 -69.55 -121.74
N SER A 182 41.20 -70.85 -121.48
CA SER A 182 40.38 -71.43 -120.40
C SER A 182 40.81 -71.03 -118.98
N ASP A 183 42.11 -71.01 -118.67
CA ASP A 183 42.62 -70.69 -117.33
C ASP A 183 42.48 -69.19 -117.03
N LEU A 184 42.70 -68.33 -118.04
CA LEU A 184 42.47 -66.89 -117.93
C LEU A 184 40.97 -66.58 -117.74
N ILE A 185 40.09 -67.25 -118.49
CA ILE A 185 38.63 -67.12 -118.33
C ILE A 185 38.20 -67.53 -116.91
N THR A 186 38.75 -68.62 -116.38
CA THR A 186 38.46 -69.11 -115.02
C THR A 186 38.92 -68.11 -113.96
N CYS A 187 40.15 -67.58 -114.08
CA CYS A 187 40.66 -66.55 -113.18
C CYS A 187 39.82 -65.25 -113.22
N VAL A 188 39.40 -64.83 -114.42
CA VAL A 188 38.51 -63.66 -114.57
C VAL A 188 37.15 -63.92 -113.93
N ALA A 189 36.57 -65.11 -114.09
CA ALA A 189 35.30 -65.48 -113.46
C ALA A 189 35.38 -65.49 -111.92
N ASP A 190 36.46 -66.04 -111.35
CA ASP A 190 36.68 -66.04 -109.91
C ASP A 190 36.88 -64.63 -109.36
N LEU A 191 37.63 -63.78 -110.08
CA LEU A 191 37.79 -62.37 -109.70
C LEU A 191 36.47 -61.60 -109.78
N GLN A 192 35.65 -61.82 -110.81
CA GLN A 192 34.32 -61.22 -110.92
C GLN A 192 33.40 -61.66 -109.79
N TYR A 193 33.39 -62.96 -109.47
CA TYR A 193 32.64 -63.50 -108.35
C TYR A 193 33.12 -62.90 -107.01
N ASN A 194 34.43 -62.84 -106.78
CA ASN A 194 35.02 -62.23 -105.60
C ASN A 194 34.70 -60.73 -105.50
N ASN A 195 34.71 -60.00 -106.62
CA ASN A 195 34.34 -58.59 -106.66
C ASN A 195 32.86 -58.37 -106.33
N GLN A 196 31.96 -59.18 -106.91
CA GLN A 196 30.53 -59.14 -106.58
C GLN A 196 30.31 -59.44 -105.09
N LYS A 197 30.95 -60.48 -104.55
CA LYS A 197 30.87 -60.83 -103.13
C LYS A 197 31.39 -59.70 -102.23
N LEU A 198 32.50 -59.05 -102.59
CA LEU A 198 33.02 -57.88 -101.89
C LEU A 198 32.05 -56.69 -101.96
N GLN A 199 31.36 -56.51 -103.08
CA GLN A 199 30.37 -55.45 -103.24
C GLN A 199 29.12 -55.71 -102.39
N GLU A 200 28.64 -56.95 -102.31
CA GLU A 200 27.55 -57.37 -101.43
C GLU A 200 27.92 -57.16 -99.95
N GLU A 201 29.11 -57.57 -99.53
CA GLU A 201 29.60 -57.32 -98.17
C GLU A 201 29.80 -55.82 -97.88
N ASN A 202 30.28 -55.02 -98.85
CA ASN A 202 30.36 -53.55 -98.70
C ASN A 202 28.97 -52.92 -98.53
N ASN A 203 27.97 -53.36 -99.30
CA ASN A 203 26.60 -52.87 -99.16
C ASN A 203 26.01 -53.25 -97.80
N LYS A 204 26.27 -54.48 -97.33
CA LYS A 204 25.86 -54.93 -96.00
C LYS A 204 26.52 -54.11 -94.89
N LEU A 205 27.84 -53.87 -94.99
CA LEU A 205 28.58 -53.03 -94.06
C LEU A 205 28.01 -51.60 -94.03
N LYS A 206 27.67 -51.03 -95.20
CA LYS A 206 27.06 -49.72 -95.30
C LYS A 206 25.71 -49.64 -94.57
N VAL A 207 24.82 -50.61 -94.79
CA VAL A 207 23.53 -50.68 -94.08
C VAL A 207 23.74 -50.83 -92.56
N THR A 208 24.70 -51.66 -92.14
CA THR A 208 25.01 -51.79 -90.70
C THR A 208 25.59 -50.50 -90.12
N LEU A 209 26.41 -49.77 -90.88
CA LEU A 209 26.97 -48.49 -90.48
C LEU A 209 25.86 -47.45 -90.32
N GLU A 210 24.96 -47.33 -91.29
CA GLU A 210 23.81 -46.41 -91.23
C GLU A 210 22.91 -46.72 -90.01
N ALA A 211 22.64 -48.00 -89.73
CA ALA A 211 21.89 -48.41 -88.54
C ALA A 211 22.63 -48.06 -87.22
N VAL A 212 23.96 -48.23 -87.19
CA VAL A 212 24.78 -47.82 -86.04
C VAL A 212 24.79 -46.30 -85.88
N ASP A 213 24.87 -45.52 -86.96
CA ASP A 213 24.84 -44.06 -86.91
C ASP A 213 23.47 -43.52 -86.43
N GLU A 214 22.37 -44.13 -86.85
CA GLU A 214 21.03 -43.79 -86.37
C GLU A 214 20.85 -44.10 -84.88
N THR A 215 21.29 -45.28 -84.43
CA THR A 215 21.25 -45.64 -83.00
C THR A 215 22.15 -44.74 -82.14
N ASN A 216 23.33 -44.36 -82.64
CA ASN A 216 24.23 -43.44 -81.95
C ASN A 216 23.64 -42.02 -81.85
N SER A 217 23.00 -41.54 -82.92
CA SER A 217 22.29 -40.24 -82.91
C SER A 217 21.16 -40.23 -81.89
N LYS A 218 20.41 -41.33 -81.78
CA LYS A 218 19.36 -41.50 -80.77
C LYS A 218 19.93 -41.51 -79.34
N LEU A 219 21.01 -42.26 -79.09
CA LEU A 219 21.68 -42.28 -77.79
C LEU A 219 22.22 -40.91 -77.38
N LEU A 220 22.75 -40.12 -78.32
CA LEU A 220 23.21 -38.76 -78.06
C LEU A 220 22.06 -37.86 -77.64
N ALA A 221 20.90 -37.94 -78.30
CA ALA A 221 19.70 -37.19 -77.92
C ALA A 221 19.16 -37.61 -76.54
N GLU A 222 19.16 -38.91 -76.23
CA GLU A 222 18.79 -39.40 -74.90
C GLU A 222 19.75 -38.91 -73.81
N ASN A 223 21.06 -38.86 -74.09
CA ASN A 223 22.07 -38.36 -73.16
C ASN A 223 21.88 -36.86 -72.88
N GLU A 224 21.63 -36.05 -73.90
CA GLU A 224 21.32 -34.62 -73.72
C GLU A 224 20.03 -34.41 -72.90
N ASN A 225 18.99 -35.19 -73.16
CA ASN A 225 17.75 -35.15 -72.38
C ASN A 225 17.98 -35.54 -70.90
N LEU A 226 18.77 -36.60 -70.64
CA LEU A 226 19.16 -36.98 -69.28
C LEU A 226 19.99 -35.88 -68.59
N HIS A 227 20.87 -35.21 -69.33
CA HIS A 227 21.65 -34.10 -68.80
C HIS A 227 20.77 -32.90 -68.42
N GLN A 228 19.75 -32.58 -69.22
CA GLN A 228 18.76 -31.55 -68.90
C GLN A 228 17.92 -31.92 -67.69
N GLN A 229 17.50 -33.19 -67.57
CA GLN A 229 16.82 -33.69 -66.38
C GLN A 229 17.70 -33.63 -65.13
N LEU A 230 18.99 -33.97 -65.23
CA LEU A 230 19.92 -33.86 -64.12
C LEU A 230 20.05 -32.40 -63.63
N LYS A 231 20.12 -31.43 -64.57
CA LYS A 231 20.15 -30.00 -64.24
C LYS A 231 18.86 -29.54 -63.54
N SER A 232 17.69 -29.96 -64.01
CA SER A 232 16.42 -29.57 -63.39
C SER A 232 16.25 -30.19 -62.00
N VAL A 233 16.64 -31.47 -61.83
CA VAL A 233 16.69 -32.13 -60.52
C VAL A 233 17.66 -31.42 -59.58
N GLN A 234 18.85 -31.03 -60.06
CA GLN A 234 19.82 -30.28 -59.25
C GLN A 234 19.26 -28.93 -58.79
N GLN A 235 18.58 -28.19 -59.67
CA GLN A 235 17.90 -26.93 -59.30
C GLN A 235 16.78 -27.17 -58.28
N PHE A 236 15.99 -28.24 -58.45
CA PHE A 236 14.95 -28.61 -57.50
C PHE A 236 15.52 -28.96 -56.13
N VAL A 237 16.63 -29.70 -56.07
CA VAL A 237 17.34 -30.04 -54.83
C VAL A 237 17.82 -28.78 -54.11
N LEU A 238 18.40 -27.80 -54.81
CA LEU A 238 18.84 -26.54 -54.20
C LEU A 238 17.65 -25.76 -53.62
N LYS A 239 16.53 -25.70 -54.34
CA LYS A 239 15.30 -25.08 -53.84
C LYS A 239 14.74 -25.81 -52.61
N ALA A 240 14.77 -27.14 -52.61
CA ALA A 240 14.33 -27.95 -51.48
C ALA A 240 15.18 -27.69 -50.22
N LYS A 241 16.51 -27.57 -50.36
CA LYS A 241 17.42 -27.22 -49.24
C LYS A 241 17.12 -25.83 -48.67
N SER A 242 16.91 -24.84 -49.53
CA SER A 242 16.53 -23.48 -49.08
C SER A 242 15.21 -23.49 -48.31
N LEU A 243 14.21 -24.26 -48.77
CA LEU A 243 12.93 -24.39 -48.05
C LEU A 243 13.08 -25.15 -46.73
N GLU A 244 13.99 -26.14 -46.66
CA GLU A 244 14.31 -26.85 -45.43
C GLU A 244 14.93 -25.92 -44.37
N GLU A 245 15.84 -25.03 -44.79
CA GLU A 245 16.41 -23.99 -43.93
C GLU A 245 15.34 -23.00 -43.44
N GLU A 246 14.47 -22.51 -44.33
CA GLU A 246 13.34 -21.63 -43.95
C GLU A 246 12.37 -22.31 -42.96
N LEU A 247 12.11 -23.61 -43.13
CA LEU A 247 11.26 -24.38 -42.22
C LEU A 247 11.91 -24.54 -40.84
N GLU A 248 13.22 -24.79 -40.77
CA GLU A 248 13.92 -24.92 -39.50
C GLU A 248 14.03 -23.56 -38.78
N GLU A 249 14.22 -22.46 -39.51
CA GLU A 249 14.13 -21.11 -38.94
C GLU A 249 12.73 -20.82 -38.38
N ALA A 250 11.67 -21.12 -39.15
CA ALA A 250 10.30 -20.96 -38.69
C ALA A 250 10.01 -21.80 -37.45
N ARG A 251 10.52 -23.03 -37.38
CA ARG A 251 10.41 -23.90 -36.22
C ARG A 251 11.09 -23.30 -34.99
N ASN A 252 12.31 -22.78 -35.14
CA ASN A 252 13.03 -22.11 -34.06
C ASN A 252 12.29 -20.87 -33.56
N ASN A 253 11.74 -20.06 -34.48
CA ASN A 253 10.93 -18.89 -34.12
C ASN A 253 9.66 -19.27 -33.34
N VAL A 254 8.98 -20.35 -33.74
CA VAL A 254 7.82 -20.89 -33.01
C VAL A 254 8.24 -21.30 -31.60
N ASN A 255 9.32 -22.06 -31.44
CA ASN A 255 9.82 -22.50 -30.13
C ASN A 255 10.12 -21.31 -29.20
N VAL A 256 10.85 -20.30 -29.69
CA VAL A 256 11.17 -19.09 -28.90
C VAL A 256 9.90 -18.31 -28.53
N SER A 257 8.92 -18.23 -29.43
CA SER A 257 7.64 -17.57 -29.15
C SER A 257 6.82 -18.32 -28.10
N GLU A 258 6.89 -19.66 -28.11
CA GLU A 258 6.24 -20.52 -27.13
C GLU A 258 6.87 -20.38 -25.74
N GLU A 259 8.20 -20.36 -25.64
CA GLU A 259 8.91 -20.10 -24.38
C GLU A 259 8.52 -18.73 -23.79
N LYS A 260 8.45 -17.68 -24.62
CA LYS A 260 7.98 -16.35 -24.18
C LYS A 260 6.53 -16.38 -23.72
N ARG A 261 5.66 -17.12 -24.42
CA ARG A 261 4.26 -17.32 -24.03
C ARG A 261 4.17 -17.98 -22.66
N GLU A 262 4.98 -19.01 -22.39
CA GLU A 262 5.03 -19.68 -21.09
C GLU A 262 5.54 -18.78 -19.99
N GLN A 263 6.59 -17.99 -20.24
CA GLN A 263 7.10 -17.01 -19.29
C GLN A 263 6.04 -15.97 -18.90
N VAL A 264 5.31 -15.43 -19.88
CA VAL A 264 4.20 -14.50 -19.63
C VAL A 264 3.08 -15.17 -18.83
N LEU A 265 2.75 -16.42 -19.12
CA LEU A 265 1.75 -17.17 -18.34
C LEU A 265 2.18 -17.38 -16.88
N LEU A 266 3.47 -17.64 -16.63
CA LEU A 266 4.00 -17.72 -15.26
C LEU A 266 3.91 -16.37 -14.55
N GLN A 267 4.21 -15.27 -15.23
CA GLN A 267 4.07 -13.92 -14.69
C GLN A 267 2.62 -13.57 -14.36
N ILE A 268 1.67 -13.91 -15.24
CA ILE A 268 0.23 -13.72 -15.01
C ILE A 268 -0.20 -14.48 -13.74
N LYS A 269 0.18 -15.76 -13.62
CA LYS A 269 -0.15 -16.57 -12.43
C LYS A 269 0.42 -15.98 -11.13
N GLN A 270 1.60 -15.37 -11.19
CA GLN A 270 2.21 -14.72 -10.03
C GLN A 270 1.43 -13.45 -9.65
N LEU A 271 1.12 -12.59 -10.63
CA LEU A 271 0.32 -11.38 -10.40
C LEU A 271 -1.09 -11.70 -9.91
N GLU A 272 -1.70 -12.79 -10.37
CA GLU A 272 -3.00 -13.27 -9.87
C GLU A 272 -2.93 -13.62 -8.38
N LYS A 273 -1.87 -14.30 -7.93
CA LYS A 273 -1.66 -14.62 -6.50
C LYS A 273 -1.45 -13.36 -5.66
N GLU A 274 -0.66 -12.41 -6.15
CA GLU A 274 -0.44 -11.13 -5.49
C GLU A 274 -1.74 -10.32 -5.38
N ASN A 275 -2.53 -10.28 -6.45
CA ASN A 275 -3.83 -9.62 -6.46
C ASN A 275 -4.81 -10.27 -5.47
N GLN A 276 -4.86 -11.61 -5.42
CA GLN A 276 -5.64 -12.34 -4.42
C GLN A 276 -5.20 -12.01 -2.98
N SER A 277 -3.88 -11.96 -2.72
CA SER A 277 -3.33 -11.60 -1.41
C SER A 277 -3.68 -10.16 -1.01
N LEU A 278 -3.55 -9.20 -1.94
CA LEU A 278 -3.94 -7.81 -1.72
C LEU A 278 -5.43 -7.68 -1.46
N ASN A 279 -6.26 -8.42 -2.19
CA ASN A 279 -7.71 -8.42 -1.99
C ASN A 279 -8.07 -8.91 -0.58
N ILE A 280 -7.44 -9.99 -0.10
CA ILE A 280 -7.62 -10.46 1.29
C ILE A 280 -7.23 -9.39 2.30
N LYS A 281 -6.11 -8.68 2.09
CA LYS A 281 -5.66 -7.59 2.97
C LYS A 281 -6.63 -6.41 2.96
N VAL A 282 -7.18 -6.05 1.80
CA VAL A 282 -8.20 -4.99 1.68
C VAL A 282 -9.45 -5.37 2.48
N THR A 283 -9.95 -6.59 2.34
CA THR A 283 -11.11 -7.07 3.10
C THR A 283 -10.85 -7.04 4.61
N SER A 284 -9.69 -7.52 5.06
CA SER A 284 -9.32 -7.49 6.48
C SER A 284 -9.24 -6.07 7.05
N LEU A 285 -8.68 -5.11 6.30
CA LEU A 285 -8.65 -3.70 6.71
C LEU A 285 -10.04 -3.07 6.72
N GLN A 286 -10.92 -3.46 5.80
CA GLN A 286 -12.31 -3.01 5.80
C GLN A 286 -13.07 -3.50 7.04
N GLU A 287 -12.87 -4.75 7.44
CA GLU A 287 -13.43 -5.31 8.68
C GLU A 287 -12.94 -4.55 9.92
N GLU A 288 -11.65 -4.23 9.99
CA GLU A 288 -11.07 -3.44 11.08
C GLU A 288 -11.65 -2.01 11.13
N ILE A 289 -11.82 -1.36 9.97
CA ILE A 289 -12.47 -0.03 9.89
C ILE A 289 -13.90 -0.09 10.43
N ILE A 290 -14.67 -1.13 10.07
CA ILE A 290 -16.05 -1.31 10.57
C ILE A 290 -16.04 -1.49 12.08
N LYS A 291 -15.14 -2.33 12.62
CA LYS A 291 -14.99 -2.53 14.06
C LYS A 291 -14.66 -1.23 14.80
N ASN A 292 -13.65 -0.52 14.33
CA ASN A 292 -13.22 0.76 14.93
C ASN A 292 -14.34 1.81 14.90
N ARG A 293 -15.15 1.83 13.83
CA ARG A 293 -16.35 2.68 13.75
C ARG A 293 -17.35 2.35 14.85
N MET A 294 -17.66 1.08 15.06
CA MET A 294 -18.60 0.65 16.11
C MET A 294 -18.10 1.01 17.51
N ASP A 295 -16.80 0.81 17.77
CA ASP A 295 -16.19 1.16 19.05
C ASP A 295 -16.23 2.67 19.30
N ASN A 296 -15.94 3.48 18.28
CA ASN A 296 -16.03 4.94 18.34
C ASN A 296 -17.47 5.42 18.59
N ASP A 297 -18.46 4.83 17.92
CA ASP A 297 -19.88 5.13 18.15
C ASP A 297 -20.29 4.80 19.61
N GLY A 298 -19.76 3.70 20.16
CA GLY A 298 -19.95 3.33 21.57
C GLY A 298 -19.34 4.35 22.54
N LEU A 299 -18.12 4.82 22.26
CA LEU A 299 -17.45 5.87 23.05
C LEU A 299 -18.19 7.20 22.95
N GLN A 300 -18.67 7.57 21.77
CA GLN A 300 -19.44 8.80 21.57
C GLN A 300 -20.74 8.80 22.37
N LYS A 301 -21.46 7.67 22.42
CA LYS A 301 -22.65 7.51 23.27
C LYS A 301 -22.32 7.70 24.75
N LYS A 302 -21.23 7.09 25.25
CA LYS A 302 -20.77 7.25 26.64
C LYS A 302 -20.37 8.71 26.94
N LEU A 303 -19.71 9.38 26.00
CA LEU A 303 -19.33 10.78 26.14
C LEU A 303 -20.57 11.70 26.27
N LEU A 304 -21.59 11.46 25.44
CA LEU A 304 -22.86 12.21 25.52
C LEU A 304 -23.58 11.98 26.85
N GLU A 305 -23.61 10.74 27.35
CA GLU A 305 -24.20 10.41 28.64
C GLU A 305 -23.47 11.07 29.80
N LEU A 306 -22.12 11.00 29.82
CA LEU A 306 -21.31 11.70 30.81
C LEU A 306 -21.50 13.22 30.75
N SER A 307 -21.59 13.80 29.55
CA SER A 307 -21.87 15.23 29.37
C SER A 307 -23.24 15.63 29.93
N LYS A 308 -24.26 14.79 29.75
CA LYS A 308 -25.60 15.01 30.33
C LYS A 308 -25.55 14.98 31.86
N ASN A 309 -24.86 13.98 32.43
CA ASN A 309 -24.70 13.85 33.88
C ASN A 309 -23.93 15.03 34.47
N ALA A 310 -22.86 15.49 33.81
CA ALA A 310 -22.09 16.67 34.21
C ALA A 310 -22.96 17.93 34.24
N ALA A 311 -23.81 18.14 33.22
CA ALA A 311 -24.73 19.28 33.19
C ALA A 311 -25.79 19.21 34.32
N GLN A 312 -26.30 18.02 34.62
CA GLN A 312 -27.23 17.82 35.75
C GLN A 312 -26.57 18.13 37.09
N LEU A 313 -25.35 17.63 37.31
CA LEU A 313 -24.59 17.92 38.53
C LEU A 313 -24.26 19.40 38.66
N GLN A 314 -23.98 20.10 37.56
CA GLN A 314 -23.77 21.55 37.56
C GLN A 314 -25.03 22.31 37.98
N ILE A 315 -26.20 21.91 37.49
CA ILE A 315 -27.49 22.50 37.93
C ILE A 315 -27.71 22.24 39.42
N GLN A 316 -27.44 21.02 39.88
CA GLN A 316 -27.60 20.66 41.29
C GLN A 316 -26.66 21.47 42.20
N ALA A 317 -25.40 21.65 41.79
CA ALA A 317 -24.44 22.48 42.51
C ALA A 317 -24.93 23.92 42.65
N HIS A 318 -25.46 24.52 41.58
CA HIS A 318 -26.01 25.88 41.61
C HIS A 318 -27.23 26.00 42.56
N ILE A 319 -28.10 24.98 42.61
CA ILE A 319 -29.23 24.97 43.55
C ILE A 319 -28.73 24.95 45.00
N TYR A 320 -27.75 24.10 45.32
CA TYR A 320 -27.18 24.05 46.66
C TYR A 320 -26.46 25.34 47.02
N GLU A 321 -25.69 25.91 46.10
CA GLU A 321 -25.02 27.20 46.29
C GLU A 321 -26.02 28.31 46.63
N SER A 322 -27.09 28.45 45.84
CA SER A 322 -28.17 29.40 46.14
C SER A 322 -28.83 29.15 47.50
N THR A 323 -29.03 27.89 47.88
CA THR A 323 -29.61 27.53 49.19
C THR A 323 -28.68 27.92 50.34
N VAL A 324 -27.37 27.68 50.20
CA VAL A 324 -26.37 28.08 51.19
C VAL A 324 -26.32 29.59 51.33
N VAL A 325 -26.29 30.34 50.23
CA VAL A 325 -26.32 31.82 50.24
C VAL A 325 -27.57 32.35 50.96
N ASN A 326 -28.75 31.75 50.72
CA ASN A 326 -29.97 32.15 51.41
C ASN A 326 -29.92 31.87 52.92
N LYS A 327 -29.37 30.70 53.32
CA LYS A 327 -29.19 30.36 54.74
C LYS A 327 -28.18 31.29 55.42
N GLU A 328 -27.09 31.64 54.73
CA GLU A 328 -26.08 32.58 55.22
C GLU A 328 -26.69 33.98 55.45
N ALA A 329 -27.48 34.48 54.52
CA ALA A 329 -28.19 35.75 54.68
C ALA A 329 -29.16 35.74 55.88
N SER A 330 -29.91 34.63 56.06
CA SER A 330 -30.79 34.47 57.23
C SER A 330 -30.01 34.39 58.55
N LEU A 331 -28.85 33.74 58.55
CA LEU A 331 -27.96 33.66 59.71
C LEU A 331 -27.41 35.04 60.09
N ILE A 332 -26.92 35.81 59.11
CA ILE A 332 -26.44 37.19 59.31
C ILE A 332 -27.55 38.07 59.88
N GLN A 333 -28.79 37.96 59.38
CA GLN A 333 -29.92 38.71 59.91
C GLN A 333 -30.19 38.35 61.39
N LYS A 334 -30.22 37.05 61.71
CA LYS A 334 -30.38 36.60 63.11
C LYS A 334 -29.26 37.11 64.02
N GLU A 335 -28.02 37.17 63.52
CA GLU A 335 -26.90 37.72 64.27
C GLU A 335 -27.07 39.23 64.54
N GLN A 336 -27.61 39.97 63.57
CA GLN A 336 -27.95 41.38 63.73
C GLN A 336 -29.06 41.58 64.77
N ASP A 337 -30.15 40.81 64.70
CA ASP A 337 -31.24 40.84 65.68
C ASP A 337 -30.73 40.53 67.10
N ILE A 338 -29.81 39.56 67.24
CA ILE A 338 -29.16 39.25 68.52
C ILE A 338 -28.34 40.44 69.03
N LYS A 339 -27.62 41.16 68.17
CA LYS A 339 -26.86 42.36 68.56
C LYS A 339 -27.79 43.46 69.06
N GLU A 340 -28.90 43.68 68.37
CA GLU A 340 -29.92 44.65 68.78
C GLU A 340 -30.57 44.28 70.12
N LEU A 341 -30.97 43.01 70.30
CA LEU A 341 -31.49 42.52 71.58
C LEU A 341 -30.48 42.67 72.73
N LYS A 342 -29.18 42.47 72.48
CA LYS A 342 -28.15 42.72 73.50
C LYS A 342 -28.08 44.19 73.88
N LEU A 343 -28.20 45.11 72.93
CA LEU A 343 -28.23 46.55 73.21
C LEU A 343 -29.45 46.93 74.05
N THR A 344 -30.65 46.43 73.71
CA THR A 344 -31.86 46.72 74.49
C THR A 344 -31.78 46.15 75.91
N ILE A 345 -31.17 44.97 76.11
CA ILE A 345 -30.90 44.43 77.46
C ILE A 345 -30.00 45.38 78.27
N VAL A 346 -28.95 45.93 77.66
CA VAL A 346 -28.06 46.88 78.33
C VAL A 346 -28.81 48.16 78.72
N GLU A 347 -29.64 48.70 77.83
CA GLU A 347 -30.49 49.86 78.10
C GLU A 347 -31.47 49.59 79.25
N CYS A 348 -32.22 48.49 79.20
CA CYS A 348 -33.11 48.05 80.27
C CYS A 348 -32.37 47.89 81.61
N SER A 349 -31.17 47.31 81.59
CA SER A 349 -30.34 47.15 82.79
C SER A 349 -29.96 48.52 83.38
N SER A 350 -29.61 49.50 82.54
CA SER A 350 -29.31 50.87 82.97
C SER A 350 -30.53 51.56 83.59
N ILE A 351 -31.73 51.38 83.00
CA ILE A 351 -32.99 51.88 83.56
C ILE A 351 -33.25 51.24 84.93
N ILE A 352 -33.06 49.93 85.06
CA ILE A 352 -33.22 49.21 86.33
C ILE A 352 -32.27 49.75 87.40
N GLU A 353 -30.99 49.97 87.08
CA GLU A 353 -30.03 50.55 88.03
C GLU A 353 -30.42 51.97 88.45
N THR A 354 -30.89 52.80 87.51
CA THR A 354 -31.35 54.16 87.79
C THR A 354 -32.55 54.16 88.74
N LEU A 355 -33.57 53.35 88.44
CA LEU A 355 -34.75 53.19 89.31
C LEU A 355 -34.38 52.64 90.69
N ARG A 356 -33.40 51.72 90.76
CA ARG A 356 -32.91 51.18 92.02
C ARG A 356 -32.21 52.25 92.86
N ALA A 357 -31.42 53.12 92.25
CA ALA A 357 -30.79 54.26 92.92
C ALA A 357 -31.82 55.27 93.44
N GLU A 358 -32.84 55.61 92.63
CA GLU A 358 -33.95 56.48 93.04
C GLU A 358 -34.74 55.90 94.21
N LYS A 359 -35.07 54.60 94.16
CA LYS A 359 -35.72 53.89 95.26
C LYS A 359 -34.89 53.99 96.55
N ASN A 360 -33.59 53.74 96.48
CA ASN A 360 -32.71 53.80 97.65
C ASN A 360 -32.66 55.21 98.24
N LYS A 361 -32.54 56.24 97.39
CA LYS A 361 -32.56 57.65 97.82
C LYS A 361 -33.88 58.03 98.50
N LEU A 362 -35.02 57.57 97.97
CA LEU A 362 -36.32 57.76 98.61
C LEU A 362 -36.41 57.06 99.97
N LEU A 363 -35.84 55.86 100.09
CA LEU A 363 -35.81 55.08 101.33
C LEU A 363 -34.95 55.79 102.40
N GLU A 364 -33.77 56.30 102.04
CA GLU A 364 -32.92 57.12 102.90
C GLU A 364 -33.65 58.39 103.38
N ASN A 365 -34.33 59.10 102.47
CA ASN A 365 -35.14 60.28 102.82
C ASN A 365 -36.25 59.94 103.82
N ILE A 366 -36.94 58.81 103.64
CA ILE A 366 -37.98 58.33 104.58
C ILE A 366 -37.36 58.02 105.95
N GLN A 367 -36.23 57.32 105.99
CA GLN A 367 -35.52 57.02 107.24
C GLN A 367 -35.08 58.30 107.96
N HIS A 368 -34.53 59.28 107.24
CA HIS A 368 -34.16 60.58 107.79
C HIS A 368 -35.37 61.30 108.40
N MET A 369 -36.49 61.39 107.67
CA MET A 369 -37.73 61.99 108.19
C MET A 369 -38.25 61.26 109.43
N GLN A 370 -38.20 59.92 109.46
CA GLN A 370 -38.55 59.13 110.64
C GLN A 370 -37.65 59.48 111.84
N GLN A 371 -36.35 59.64 111.61
CA GLN A 371 -35.39 59.98 112.66
C GLN A 371 -35.57 61.42 113.20
N GLU A 372 -35.89 62.39 112.33
CA GLU A 372 -36.29 63.74 112.73
C GLU A 372 -37.58 63.75 113.57
N LEU A 373 -38.59 62.97 113.18
CA LEU A 373 -39.83 62.82 113.94
C LEU A 373 -39.58 62.24 115.35
N ILE A 374 -38.70 61.24 115.45
CA ILE A 374 -38.26 60.68 116.73
C ILE A 374 -37.50 61.73 117.56
N SER A 375 -36.61 62.52 116.95
CA SER A 375 -35.83 63.57 117.64
C SER A 375 -36.68 64.73 118.16
N ASN A 376 -37.83 65.02 117.54
CA ASN A 376 -38.75 66.09 117.92
C ASN A 376 -39.78 65.67 119.01
N GLY A 377 -39.59 64.51 119.65
CA GLY A 377 -40.39 64.07 120.80
C GLY A 377 -41.76 63.46 120.46
N LEU A 378 -42.05 63.22 119.18
CA LEU A 378 -43.29 62.59 118.71
C LEU A 378 -43.06 61.09 118.51
N SER A 379 -43.06 60.31 119.60
CA SER A 379 -43.00 58.84 119.48
C SER A 379 -44.33 58.28 118.99
N PHE A 380 -44.43 57.97 117.69
CA PHE A 380 -45.43 57.05 117.17
C PHE A 380 -44.73 55.94 116.38
N PRO A 381 -44.95 54.65 116.71
CA PRO A 381 -44.53 53.56 115.85
C PRO A 381 -45.48 53.55 114.64
N LEU A 382 -45.14 54.31 113.60
CA LEU A 382 -45.71 54.03 112.29
C LEU A 382 -45.11 52.69 111.84
N LEU A 383 -45.91 51.65 112.05
CA LEU A 383 -45.76 50.29 111.53
C LEU A 383 -45.00 50.27 110.20
N TYR A 384 -43.71 49.92 110.28
CA TYR A 384 -42.99 49.31 109.16
C TYR A 384 -42.95 47.79 109.36
N LYS A 385 -44.10 47.18 109.70
CA LYS A 385 -44.37 45.78 109.32
C LYS A 385 -44.98 45.80 107.93
N PHE A 386 -44.12 45.97 106.93
CA PHE A 386 -44.39 45.54 105.56
C PHE A 386 -43.34 44.52 105.13
N ASN A 387 -43.02 43.58 106.03
CA ASN A 387 -42.08 42.49 105.77
C ASN A 387 -42.49 41.19 106.47
N SER A 388 -43.79 40.92 106.50
CA SER A 388 -44.31 39.60 106.84
C SER A 388 -45.42 39.26 105.86
N ASN A 389 -45.10 38.33 104.96
CA ASN A 389 -46.07 37.45 104.31
C ASN A 389 -46.98 38.12 103.27
N ILE A 390 -46.40 38.51 102.13
CA ILE A 390 -47.09 38.25 100.86
C ILE A 390 -46.60 36.84 100.44
N PRO A 391 -47.50 35.86 100.33
CA PRO A 391 -47.14 34.48 100.03
C PRO A 391 -46.51 34.42 98.64
N GLU A 392 -45.33 33.81 98.54
CA GLU A 392 -44.93 32.67 97.67
C GLU A 392 -45.70 32.38 96.36
N GLY A 393 -46.37 33.37 95.78
CA GLY A 393 -47.35 33.21 94.69
C GLY A 393 -47.32 34.33 93.66
N MET A 394 -46.39 35.29 93.76
CA MET A 394 -46.15 36.31 92.74
C MET A 394 -44.80 36.16 92.04
N ASN A 395 -44.36 34.91 91.91
CA ASN A 395 -43.37 34.50 90.92
C ASN A 395 -43.98 34.46 89.51
N SER A 396 -44.88 35.39 89.15
CA SER A 396 -45.46 35.44 87.78
C SER A 396 -44.33 35.52 86.75
N LEU A 397 -43.27 36.27 87.06
CA LEU A 397 -42.14 36.47 86.17
C LEU A 397 -41.14 35.29 86.19
N LEU A 398 -40.96 34.61 87.34
CA LEU A 398 -40.10 33.44 87.46
C LEU A 398 -40.76 32.17 86.90
N CYS A 399 -42.07 32.00 87.11
CA CYS A 399 -42.87 30.91 86.57
C CYS A 399 -43.08 31.10 85.05
N GLU A 400 -43.28 32.33 84.57
CA GLU A 400 -43.27 32.62 83.12
C GLU A 400 -41.89 32.47 82.50
N LEU A 401 -40.79 32.83 83.18
CA LEU A 401 -39.42 32.57 82.70
C LEU A 401 -39.09 31.08 82.64
N GLU A 402 -39.55 30.29 83.61
CA GLU A 402 -39.34 28.84 83.66
C GLU A 402 -40.20 28.11 82.62
N LEU A 403 -41.44 28.56 82.39
CA LEU A 403 -42.29 28.08 81.30
C LEU A 403 -41.70 28.44 79.93
N ALA A 404 -41.28 29.70 79.71
CA ALA A 404 -40.67 30.14 78.46
C ALA A 404 -39.33 29.44 78.16
N GLN A 405 -38.49 29.19 79.18
CA GLN A 405 -37.29 28.36 79.01
C GLN A 405 -37.63 26.89 78.71
N SER A 406 -38.67 26.33 79.33
CA SER A 406 -39.05 24.93 79.10
C SER A 406 -39.71 24.69 77.74
N GLU A 407 -40.50 25.64 77.23
CA GLU A 407 -41.19 25.55 75.94
C GLU A 407 -40.19 25.69 74.77
N VAL A 408 -39.25 26.64 74.85
CA VAL A 408 -38.25 26.89 73.80
C VAL A 408 -37.20 25.79 73.76
N ILE A 409 -36.67 25.36 74.92
CA ILE A 409 -35.61 24.35 74.98
C ILE A 409 -36.12 22.96 74.58
N ARG A 410 -37.39 22.63 74.86
CA ARG A 410 -37.95 21.30 74.57
C ARG A 410 -38.43 21.18 73.14
N THR A 411 -39.12 22.20 72.61
CA THR A 411 -39.74 22.12 71.27
C THR A 411 -38.73 22.31 70.13
N GLU A 412 -37.72 23.17 70.31
CA GLU A 412 -36.69 23.39 69.29
C GLU A 412 -35.62 22.30 69.29
N ARG A 413 -35.24 21.75 70.47
CA ARG A 413 -34.28 20.63 70.50
C ARG A 413 -34.86 19.35 69.95
N THR A 414 -36.09 18.96 70.30
CA THR A 414 -36.65 17.69 69.80
C THR A 414 -36.96 17.77 68.31
N SER A 415 -37.48 18.89 67.81
CA SER A 415 -37.74 19.03 66.37
C SER A 415 -36.48 19.09 65.52
N LEU A 416 -35.40 19.72 66.02
CA LEU A 416 -34.11 19.75 65.33
C LEU A 416 -33.43 18.38 65.35
N ASP A 417 -33.46 17.66 66.48
CA ASP A 417 -32.86 16.33 66.66
C ASP A 417 -33.58 15.27 65.81
N GLU A 418 -34.92 15.26 65.82
CA GLU A 418 -35.73 14.35 64.99
C GLU A 418 -35.55 14.60 63.49
N THR A 419 -35.38 15.85 63.07
CA THR A 419 -35.17 16.19 61.64
C THR A 419 -33.76 15.81 61.21
N LEU A 420 -32.75 16.03 62.06
CA LEU A 420 -31.37 15.68 61.77
C LEU A 420 -31.20 14.16 61.68
N ASP A 421 -31.77 13.40 62.61
CA ASP A 421 -31.76 11.94 62.60
C ASP A 421 -32.45 11.38 61.34
N ARG A 422 -33.54 12.01 60.90
CA ARG A 422 -34.25 11.62 59.67
C ARG A 422 -33.44 11.90 58.41
N GLU A 423 -32.72 13.00 58.34
CA GLU A 423 -31.83 13.33 57.21
C GLU A 423 -30.58 12.47 57.19
N VAL A 424 -30.00 12.16 58.36
CA VAL A 424 -28.85 11.24 58.49
C VAL A 424 -29.24 9.82 58.09
N LEU A 425 -30.44 9.35 58.47
CA LEU A 425 -30.98 8.06 58.00
C LEU A 425 -31.13 8.01 56.48
N LEU A 426 -31.61 9.10 55.85
CA LEU A 426 -31.74 9.18 54.39
C LEU A 426 -30.39 9.22 53.66
N LEU A 427 -29.38 9.85 54.25
CA LEU A 427 -28.02 9.90 53.70
C LEU A 427 -27.28 8.57 53.86
N LEU A 428 -27.45 7.88 55.00
CA LEU A 428 -26.88 6.55 55.25
C LEU A 428 -27.53 5.46 54.39
N GLN A 429 -28.75 5.67 53.91
CA GLN A 429 -29.45 4.70 53.06
C GLN A 429 -28.87 4.58 51.65
N GLY A 430 -28.09 5.57 51.19
CA GLY A 430 -27.34 5.54 49.94
C GLY A 430 -28.18 5.29 48.65
N PRO A 431 -27.60 5.49 47.46
CA PRO A 431 -28.26 5.16 46.20
C PRO A 431 -28.43 3.65 45.97
N GLU A 432 -27.74 2.81 46.76
CA GLU A 432 -27.78 1.35 46.65
C GLU A 432 -29.10 0.75 47.13
N TYR A 433 -29.75 1.30 48.17
CA TYR A 433 -31.04 0.79 48.65
C TYR A 433 -32.19 1.04 47.64
N ALA A 434 -32.16 2.20 46.96
CA ALA A 434 -33.10 2.48 45.87
C ALA A 434 -32.84 1.57 44.66
N GLY A 435 -31.56 1.27 44.39
CA GLY A 435 -31.12 0.32 43.36
C GLY A 435 -31.55 -1.12 43.65
N GLU A 436 -31.45 -1.59 44.89
CA GLU A 436 -31.92 -2.94 45.28
C GLU A 436 -33.43 -3.06 45.18
N LYS A 437 -34.20 -2.06 45.63
CA LYS A 437 -35.67 -2.08 45.52
C LYS A 437 -36.11 -2.07 44.05
N PHE A 438 -35.44 -1.30 43.20
CA PHE A 438 -35.67 -1.32 41.75
C PHE A 438 -35.27 -2.64 41.11
N LYS A 439 -34.15 -3.24 41.53
CA LYS A 439 -33.68 -4.56 41.08
C LYS A 439 -34.67 -5.66 41.48
N THR A 440 -35.21 -5.64 42.69
CA THR A 440 -36.25 -6.57 43.14
C THR A 440 -37.55 -6.40 42.34
N ILE A 441 -37.98 -5.17 42.07
CA ILE A 441 -39.17 -4.88 41.24
C ILE A 441 -38.95 -5.39 39.81
N MET A 442 -37.79 -5.12 39.21
CA MET A 442 -37.43 -5.60 37.88
C MET A 442 -37.34 -7.14 37.84
N GLN A 443 -36.79 -7.76 38.88
CA GLN A 443 -36.67 -9.21 38.97
C GLN A 443 -38.04 -9.89 39.18
N ASN A 444 -38.98 -9.25 39.88
CA ASN A 444 -40.36 -9.71 40.01
C ASN A 444 -41.15 -9.59 38.69
N LEU A 445 -40.91 -8.52 37.93
CA LEU A 445 -41.49 -8.31 36.59
C LEU A 445 -40.95 -9.32 35.57
N VAL A 446 -39.64 -9.63 35.62
CA VAL A 446 -38.99 -10.62 34.74
C VAL A 446 -39.36 -12.05 35.12
N SER A 447 -39.65 -12.33 36.40
CA SER A 447 -40.03 -13.67 36.89
C SER A 447 -41.54 -13.94 36.84
N GLY A 448 -42.35 -13.03 36.31
CA GLY A 448 -43.79 -13.22 36.13
C GLY A 448 -44.61 -13.37 37.43
N LYS A 449 -44.08 -12.96 38.59
CA LYS A 449 -44.82 -12.92 39.86
C LYS A 449 -45.40 -11.54 40.08
N ALA A 450 -46.40 -11.19 39.29
CA ALA A 450 -47.31 -10.11 39.62
C ALA A 450 -48.41 -10.68 40.54
N TYR A 451 -48.41 -10.20 41.79
CA TYR A 451 -49.55 -10.13 42.72
C TYR A 451 -50.39 -11.40 42.93
N MET A 452 -50.14 -12.07 44.06
CA MET A 452 -51.19 -12.64 44.90
C MET A 452 -50.96 -12.10 46.32
N ASP A 453 -51.46 -10.89 46.54
CA ASP A 453 -52.27 -10.45 47.70
C ASP A 453 -52.44 -8.92 47.67
#